data_AF-A0A7L9TZZ5-F1
#
_entry.id   AF-A0A7L9TZZ5-F1
#
_cell.length_a   1.000
_cell.length_b   1.000
_cell.length_c   1.000
_cell.angle_alpha   90.00
_cell.angle_beta   90.00
_cell.angle_gamma   90.00
#
_symmetry.space_group_name_H-M   'P 1'
#
loop_
_entity.id
_entity.type
_entity.pdbx_description
1 polymer ?
#
loop_
_entity_poly.entity_id
_entity_poly.type
_entity_poly.pdbx_seq_one_letter_code
_entity_poly.pdbx_strand_id
1 'polypeptide(L)' 'MSADARLADKVADNLGKFEPTESETLLIGRGFGVTPDIEQGPDGKLYVVSLTDGVIYRIGRSAAPPSATR' A
#
# COMPACT_ATOMS: atom_id res chain seq x y z
N MET A 1 2.37 15.28 -6.84
CA MET A 1 0.91 15.19 -7.10
C MET A 1 0.61 13.78 -7.55
N SER A 2 -0.51 13.19 -7.11
CA SER A 2 -0.95 11.88 -7.63
C SER A 2 -1.27 12.00 -9.12
N ALA A 3 -1.10 10.92 -9.87
CA ALA A 3 -1.55 10.83 -11.26
C ALA A 3 -3.03 10.45 -11.37
N ASP A 4 -3.65 10.00 -10.26
CA ASP A 4 -5.09 9.73 -10.19
C ASP A 4 -5.85 11.05 -10.13
N ALA A 5 -6.64 11.33 -11.17
CA ALA A 5 -7.41 12.56 -11.30
C ALA A 5 -8.46 12.73 -10.19
N ARG A 6 -8.88 11.64 -9.54
CA ARG A 6 -9.82 11.70 -8.41
C ARG A 6 -9.21 12.38 -7.19
N LEU A 7 -7.89 12.27 -7.01
CA LEU A 7 -7.15 12.86 -5.89
C LEU A 7 -6.60 14.27 -6.18
N ALA A 8 -7.13 14.96 -7.21
CA ALA A 8 -6.61 16.24 -7.65
C ALA A 8 -6.79 17.36 -6.61
N ASP A 9 -7.79 17.25 -5.75
CA ASP A 9 -8.08 18.18 -4.66
C ASP A 9 -7.24 17.92 -3.39
N LYS A 10 -6.44 16.84 -3.40
CA LYS A 10 -5.59 16.37 -2.29
C LYS A 10 -6.38 15.84 -1.08
N VAL A 11 -7.64 15.49 -1.28
CA VAL A 11 -8.45 14.72 -0.34
C VAL A 11 -8.61 13.32 -0.91
N ALA A 12 -8.73 12.33 -0.03
CA ALA A 12 -9.03 10.96 -0.42
C ALA A 12 -10.35 10.58 0.23
N ASP A 13 -11.43 10.61 -0.54
CA ASP A 13 -12.76 10.32 -0.05
C ASP A 13 -12.97 8.81 0.16
N ASN A 14 -13.71 8.47 1.21
CA ASN A 14 -14.18 7.12 1.47
C ASN A 14 -15.69 7.09 1.76
N LEU A 15 -16.38 6.07 1.26
CA LEU A 15 -17.81 5.87 1.56
C LEU A 15 -18.02 5.24 2.95
N GLY A 16 -16.95 4.70 3.55
CA GLY A 16 -16.96 4.09 4.88
C GLY A 16 -15.54 3.74 5.36
N LYS A 17 -15.43 3.34 6.63
CA LYS A 17 -14.15 3.16 7.36
C LYS A 17 -13.17 2.16 6.71
N PHE A 18 -13.65 1.23 5.89
CA PHE A 18 -12.82 0.18 5.26
C PHE A 18 -12.91 0.19 3.74
N GLU A 19 -13.52 1.22 3.16
CA GLU A 19 -13.67 1.34 1.71
C GLU A 19 -12.59 2.28 1.16
N PRO A 20 -11.74 1.82 0.23
CA PRO A 20 -10.67 2.65 -0.29
C PRO A 20 -11.18 3.73 -1.25
N THR A 21 -12.34 3.57 -1.90
CA THR A 21 -12.96 4.45 -2.92
C THR A 21 -11.95 5.20 -3.81
N GLU A 22 -11.40 6.35 -3.39
CA GLU A 22 -10.43 7.13 -4.17
C GLU A 22 -8.96 6.70 -4.02
N SER A 23 -8.62 5.93 -2.99
CA SER A 23 -7.28 5.43 -2.70
C SER A 23 -6.95 4.09 -3.34
N GLU A 24 -7.84 3.54 -4.17
CA GLU A 24 -7.63 2.23 -4.82
C GLU A 24 -6.33 2.15 -5.62
N THR A 25 -5.97 3.23 -6.31
CA THR A 25 -4.73 3.33 -7.10
C THR A 25 -3.48 3.48 -6.24
N LEU A 26 -3.64 3.79 -4.95
CA LEU A 26 -2.57 3.91 -3.96
C LEU A 26 -2.36 2.61 -3.16
N LEU A 27 -3.15 1.57 -3.42
CA LEU A 27 -3.06 0.34 -2.65
C LEU A 27 -1.77 -0.44 -2.99
N ILE A 28 -0.91 -0.59 -1.98
CA ILE A 28 0.37 -1.30 -2.10
C ILE A 28 0.39 -2.68 -1.43
N GLY A 29 -0.66 -3.08 -0.71
CA GLY A 29 -0.75 -4.38 -0.05
C GLY A 29 -2.00 -4.53 0.82
N ARG A 30 -2.28 -5.76 1.25
CA ARG A 30 -3.41 -6.12 2.13
C ARG A 30 -2.97 -7.22 3.09
N GLY A 31 -3.72 -7.41 4.19
CA GLY A 31 -3.54 -8.55 5.08
C GLY A 31 -2.47 -8.38 6.16
N PHE A 32 -2.03 -7.15 6.46
CA PHE A 32 -1.01 -6.88 7.47
C PHE A 32 -1.54 -6.89 8.93
N GLY A 33 -2.86 -6.99 9.13
CA GLY A 33 -3.47 -6.94 10.46
C GLY A 33 -3.47 -5.53 11.07
N VAL A 34 -3.19 -5.43 12.38
CA VAL A 34 -3.08 -4.15 13.10
C VAL A 34 -1.71 -3.53 12.86
N THR A 35 -1.68 -2.43 12.10
CA THR A 35 -0.44 -1.75 11.67
C THR A 35 -0.28 -0.38 12.33
N PRO A 36 0.43 -0.27 13.45
CA PRO A 36 0.60 1.02 14.15
C PRO A 36 1.56 1.97 13.41
N ASP A 37 2.42 1.44 12.53
CA ASP A 37 3.43 2.25 11.85
C ASP A 37 3.81 1.70 10.47
N ILE A 38 4.16 2.63 9.57
CA ILE A 38 4.66 2.39 8.22
C ILE A 38 5.76 3.42 7.94
N GLU A 39 6.98 2.95 7.67
CA GLU A 39 8.14 3.83 7.50
C GLU A 39 8.99 3.43 6.29
N GLN A 40 9.57 4.43 5.62
CA GLN A 40 10.62 4.20 4.63
C GLN A 40 11.98 4.11 5.35
N GLY A 41 12.63 2.96 5.25
CA GLY A 41 13.96 2.76 5.82
C GLY A 41 15.07 3.47 5.04
N PRO A 42 16.28 3.58 5.61
CA PRO A 42 17.44 4.19 4.95
C PRO A 42 17.90 3.45 3.68
N ASP A 43 17.43 2.21 3.47
CA ASP A 43 17.65 1.45 2.24
C ASP A 43 16.62 1.76 1.14
N GLY A 44 15.74 2.74 1.37
CA GLY A 44 14.72 3.21 0.43
C GLY A 44 13.48 2.32 0.34
N LYS A 45 13.39 1.23 1.12
CA LYS A 45 12.24 0.32 1.10
C LYS A 45 11.22 0.69 2.17
N LEU A 46 9.97 0.29 1.95
CA LEU A 46 8.90 0.45 2.93
C LEU A 46 8.86 -0.72 3.90
N TYR A 47 8.61 -0.42 5.17
CA TYR A 47 8.42 -1.39 6.24
C TYR A 47 7.07 -1.16 6.92
N VAL A 48 6.38 -2.23 7.29
CA VAL A 48 5.06 -2.20 7.94
C VAL A 48 5.15 -3.04 9.22
N VAL A 49 4.88 -2.42 10.38
CA VAL A 49 4.78 -3.15 11.65
C VAL A 49 3.45 -3.90 11.70
N SER A 50 3.47 -5.20 12.02
CA SER A 50 2.24 -5.97 12.28
C SER A 50 2.22 -6.46 13.73
N LEU A 51 1.29 -5.92 14.52
CA LEU A 51 1.03 -6.44 15.88
C LEU A 51 0.27 -7.77 15.85
N THR A 52 -0.49 -8.02 14.80
CA THR A 52 -1.25 -9.27 14.63
C THR A 52 -0.30 -10.46 14.42
N ASP A 53 0.72 -10.29 13.59
CA ASP A 53 1.64 -11.37 13.23
C ASP A 53 2.93 -11.37 14.04
N GLY A 54 3.21 -10.30 14.80
CA GLY A 54 4.43 -10.16 15.59
C GLY A 54 5.70 -9.97 14.75
N VAL A 55 5.56 -9.41 13.54
CA VAL A 55 6.66 -9.22 12.58
C VAL A 55 6.67 -7.82 11.96
N ILE A 56 7.79 -7.48 11.31
CA ILE A 56 7.89 -6.33 10.42
C ILE A 56 7.94 -6.83 8.97
N TYR A 57 6.94 -6.47 8.17
CA TYR A 57 6.93 -6.74 6.74
C TYR A 57 7.80 -5.72 6.01
N ARG A 58 8.53 -6.16 4.99
CA ARG A 58 9.23 -5.30 4.05
C ARG A 58 8.53 -5.36 2.70
N ILE A 59 8.07 -4.22 2.20
CA ILE A 59 7.44 -4.12 0.88
C ILE A 59 8.52 -4.14 -0.21
N GLY A 60 8.34 -5.03 -1.19
CA GLY A 60 9.18 -5.13 -2.37
C GLY A 60 8.32 -5.18 -3.62
N ARG A 61 8.95 -5.02 -4.79
CA ARG A 61 8.26 -5.30 -6.05
C ARG A 61 7.94 -6.80 -6.08
N SER A 62 6.68 -7.13 -6.34
CA SER A 62 6.35 -8.50 -6.76
C SER A 62 7.18 -8.82 -7.99
N ALA A 63 7.73 -10.04 -8.08
CA ALA A 63 8.34 -10.48 -9.33
C ALA A 63 7.30 -10.31 -10.44
N ALA A 64 7.70 -9.72 -11.57
CA ALA A 64 6.82 -9.68 -12.73
C ALA A 64 6.35 -11.10 -13.02
N PRO A 65 5.05 -11.34 -13.28
CA PRO A 65 4.64 -12.65 -13.77
C PRO A 65 5.50 -12.98 -15.00
N PRO A 66 5.97 -14.24 -15.15
CA PRO A 66 6.79 -14.60 -16.30
C PRO A 66 6.07 -14.16 -17.56
N SER A 67 6.77 -13.47 -18.47
CA SER A 67 6.21 -13.06 -19.75
C SER A 67 5.59 -14.28 -20.39
N ALA A 68 4.27 -14.27 -20.59
CA ALA A 68 3.61 -15.32 -21.34
C ALA A 68 4.24 -15.34 -22.73
N THR A 69 5.00 -16.40 -23.03
CA THR A 69 5.48 -16.68 -24.38
C THR A 69 4.27 -16.68 -25.31
N ARG A 70 4.28 -15.78 -26.28
CA ARG A 70 3.30 -15.74 -27.37
C ARG A 70 3.47 -16.94 -28.30
#